data_AF-A0A847A8L0-F1
#
_entry.id   AF-A0A847A8L0-F1
#
_cell.length_a   1.000
_cell.length_b   1.000
_cell.length_c   1.000
_cell.angle_alpha   90.00
_cell.angle_beta   90.00
_cell.angle_gamma   90.00
#
_symmetry.space_group_name_H-M   'P 1'
#
loop_
_entity.id
_entity.type
_entity.pdbx_description
1 polymer ?
#
loop_
_entity_poly.entity_id
_entity_poly.type
_entity_poly.pdbx_seq_one_letter_code
_entity_poly.pdbx_strand_id
1 'polypeptide(L)'
;GHISRRLILAALSIGVSASVGISMLRILFSLSIWWFLIPGYLLAMGLTLFSPPLFTAIAFDSGGVASGPMGSTFVLSFTLGASFAFGGDPVMDAFGVVGMIAMTPLITIQILGILFKRKEEEAARRLAAELSGEVLNERE
;
A
#
# COMPACT_ATOMS: atom_id res chain seq x y z
N GLY A 1 -19.15 -11.71 4.90
CA GLY A 1 -18.31 -10.79 4.10
C GLY A 1 -17.99 -9.52 4.87
N HIS A 2 -16.92 -9.50 5.65
CA HIS A 2 -16.38 -8.27 6.20
C HIS A 2 -14.86 -8.36 6.18
N ILE A 3 -14.23 -7.63 5.26
CA ILE A 3 -12.79 -7.40 5.32
C ILE A 3 -12.52 -6.72 6.67
N SER A 4 -11.67 -7.32 7.50
CA SER A 4 -11.39 -6.78 8.83
C SER A 4 -10.72 -5.42 8.67
N ARG A 5 -11.42 -4.35 9.09
CA ARG A 5 -10.90 -2.97 9.12
C ARG A 5 -9.52 -2.91 9.78
N ARG A 6 -9.32 -3.72 10.82
CA ARG A 6 -8.04 -3.81 11.54
C ARG A 6 -6.90 -4.28 10.65
N LEU A 7 -7.16 -5.21 9.73
CA LEU A 7 -6.14 -5.75 8.83
C LEU A 7 -5.73 -4.73 7.74
N ILE A 8 -6.69 -4.01 7.17
CA ILE A 8 -6.39 -2.91 6.23
C ILE A 8 -5.57 -1.84 6.95
N LEU A 9 -5.98 -1.42 8.14
CA LEU A 9 -5.25 -0.41 8.93
C LEU A 9 -3.84 -0.88 9.33
N ALA A 10 -3.68 -2.14 9.71
CA ALA A 10 -2.38 -2.71 10.04
C ALA A 10 -1.45 -2.73 8.82
N ALA A 11 -1.94 -3.21 7.67
CA ALA A 11 -1.17 -3.23 6.43
C ALA A 11 -0.76 -1.81 6.00
N LEU A 12 -1.69 -0.85 6.07
CA LEU A 12 -1.43 0.55 5.79
C LEU A 12 -0.39 1.16 6.74
N SER A 13 -0.52 0.93 8.05
CA SER A 13 0.40 1.48 9.04
C SER A 13 1.82 0.95 8.86
N ILE A 14 1.96 -0.35 8.58
CA ILE A 14 3.27 -0.97 8.30
C ILE A 14 3.85 -0.39 7.01
N GLY A 15 3.05 -0.28 5.95
CA GLY A 15 3.50 0.31 4.69
C GLY A 15 3.95 1.76 4.86
N VAL A 16 3.13 2.60 5.49
CA VAL A 16 3.39 4.04 5.62
C VAL A 16 4.61 4.29 6.51
N SER A 17 4.75 3.56 7.63
CA SER A 17 5.94 3.68 8.49
C SER A 17 7.22 3.28 7.77
N ALA A 18 7.20 2.20 6.98
CA ALA A 18 8.33 1.80 6.14
C ALA A 18 8.66 2.86 5.08
N SER A 19 7.64 3.42 4.43
CA SER A 19 7.80 4.47 3.41
C SER A 19 8.42 5.75 3.97
N VAL A 20 7.96 6.19 5.14
CA VAL A 20 8.55 7.32 5.88
C VAL A 20 9.99 7.01 6.31
N GLY A 21 10.24 5.80 6.82
CA GLY A 21 11.59 5.37 7.20
C GLY A 21 12.58 5.38 6.02
N ILE A 22 12.19 4.80 4.88
CA ILE A 22 12.97 4.83 3.63
C ILE A 22 13.19 6.27 3.16
N SER A 23 12.16 7.12 3.29
CA SER A 23 12.27 8.53 2.93
C SER A 23 13.28 9.29 3.80
N MET A 24 13.37 8.98 5.09
CA MET A 24 14.39 9.58 5.97
C MET A 24 15.80 9.11 5.60
N LEU A 25 15.96 7.81 5.29
CA LEU A 25 17.23 7.28 4.78
C LEU A 25 17.64 7.97 3.47
N ARG A 26 16.68 8.20 2.56
CA ARG A 26 16.89 8.90 1.29
C ARG A 26 17.50 10.29 1.50
N ILE A 27 16.99 11.05 2.47
CA ILE A 27 17.50 12.40 2.80
C ILE A 27 18.93 12.31 3.33
N LEU A 28 19.20 11.36 4.23
CA LEU A 28 20.54 11.15 4.80
C LEU A 28 21.58 10.79 3.73
N PHE A 29 21.21 9.97 2.74
CA PHE A 29 22.10 9.55 1.64
C PHE A 29 21.99 10.42 0.39
N SER A 30 21.22 11.51 0.43
CA SER A 30 20.98 12.42 -0.70
C SER A 30 20.55 11.70 -1.99
N LEU A 31 19.75 10.64 -1.87
CA LEU A 31 19.26 9.88 -3.02
C LEU A 31 18.13 10.64 -3.73
N SER A 32 18.06 10.49 -5.06
CA SER A 32 16.99 11.09 -5.85
C SER A 32 15.65 10.39 -5.62
N ILE A 33 14.60 11.18 -5.42
CA ILE A 33 13.22 10.68 -5.20
C ILE A 33 12.68 9.86 -6.36
N TRP A 34 13.14 10.16 -7.58
CA TRP A 34 12.62 9.57 -8.81
C TRP A 34 12.86 8.06 -8.87
N TRP A 35 13.94 7.58 -8.24
CA TRP A 35 14.24 6.15 -8.11
C TRP A 35 13.21 5.37 -7.30
N PHE A 36 12.37 6.04 -6.52
CA PHE A 36 11.33 5.40 -5.73
C PHE A 36 9.94 5.64 -6.33
N LEU A 37 9.64 6.89 -6.72
CA LEU A 37 8.33 7.24 -7.25
C LEU A 37 8.03 6.57 -8.59
N ILE A 38 8.97 6.57 -9.54
CA ILE A 38 8.73 5.98 -10.87
C ILE A 38 8.44 4.49 -10.76
N PRO A 39 9.31 3.64 -10.18
CA PRO A 39 9.04 2.21 -10.10
C PRO A 39 7.84 1.91 -9.19
N GLY A 40 7.63 2.67 -8.12
CA GLY A 40 6.52 2.44 -7.22
C GLY A 40 5.16 2.76 -7.85
N TYR A 41 5.04 3.84 -8.63
CA TYR A 41 3.82 4.11 -9.39
C TYR A 41 3.62 3.15 -10.55
N LEU A 42 4.68 2.73 -11.25
CA LEU A 42 4.59 1.68 -12.26
C LEU A 42 4.08 0.36 -11.65
N LEU A 43 4.60 -0.01 -10.48
CA LEU A 43 4.12 -1.16 -9.73
C LEU A 43 2.66 -1.00 -9.32
N ALA A 44 2.26 0.17 -8.81
CA ALA A 44 0.89 0.44 -8.41
C ALA A 44 -0.10 0.30 -9.59
N MET A 45 0.26 0.84 -10.76
CA MET A 45 -0.55 0.73 -11.98
C MET A 45 -0.60 -0.72 -12.50
N GLY A 46 0.52 -1.44 -12.43
CA GLY A 46 0.55 -2.87 -12.76
C GLY A 46 -0.34 -3.69 -11.84
N LEU A 47 -0.31 -3.44 -10.53
CA LEU A 47 -1.14 -4.13 -9.54
C LEU A 47 -2.64 -3.87 -9.76
N THR A 48 -3.02 -2.70 -10.29
CA THR A 48 -4.42 -2.36 -10.58
C THR A 48 -5.06 -3.33 -11.57
N LEU A 49 -4.28 -3.88 -12.51
CA LEU A 49 -4.77 -4.86 -13.47
C LEU A 49 -5.13 -6.20 -12.83
N PHE A 50 -4.57 -6.52 -11.66
CA PHE A 50 -4.77 -7.80 -10.96
C PHE A 50 -5.64 -7.69 -9.70
N SER A 51 -5.75 -6.48 -9.13
CA SER A 51 -6.47 -6.21 -7.90
C SER A 51 -8.00 -6.15 -8.12
N PRO A 52 -8.81 -6.67 -7.19
CA PRO A 52 -10.27 -6.50 -7.25
C PRO A 52 -10.68 -5.00 -7.22
N PRO A 53 -11.75 -4.59 -7.93
CA PRO A 53 -12.16 -3.19 -8.02
C PRO A 53 -12.38 -2.50 -6.66
N LEU A 54 -12.90 -3.23 -5.67
CA LEU A 54 -13.12 -2.70 -4.32
C LEU A 54 -11.81 -2.30 -3.65
N PHE A 55 -10.78 -3.15 -3.71
CA PHE A 55 -9.48 -2.86 -3.10
C PHE A 55 -8.77 -1.73 -3.83
N THR A 56 -8.87 -1.69 -5.16
CA THR A 56 -8.35 -0.59 -5.96
C THR A 56 -9.00 0.74 -5.56
N ALA A 57 -10.33 0.79 -5.43
CA ALA A 57 -11.04 2.00 -4.99
C ALA A 57 -10.58 2.48 -3.61
N ILE A 58 -10.48 1.57 -2.63
CA ILE A 58 -9.99 1.89 -1.28
C ILE A 58 -8.54 2.39 -1.33
N ALA A 59 -7.69 1.78 -2.17
CA ALA A 59 -6.29 2.16 -2.31
C ALA A 59 -6.12 3.59 -2.81
N PHE A 60 -6.85 3.98 -3.85
CA PHE A 60 -6.80 5.32 -4.43
C PHE A 60 -7.42 6.38 -3.49
N ASP A 61 -8.53 6.08 -2.83
CA ASP A 61 -9.14 6.98 -1.84
C ASP A 61 -8.20 7.19 -0.63
N SER A 62 -7.64 6.10 -0.11
CA SER A 62 -6.71 6.13 1.02
C SER A 62 -5.40 6.86 0.70
N GLY A 63 -4.89 6.76 -0.53
CA GLY A 63 -3.69 7.48 -0.97
C GLY A 63 -3.85 9.00 -0.91
N GLY A 64 -5.00 9.50 -1.39
CA GLY A 64 -5.35 10.92 -1.30
C GLY A 64 -5.49 11.40 0.14
N VAL A 65 -6.17 10.63 1.00
CA VAL A 65 -6.36 10.99 2.42
C VAL A 65 -5.04 10.92 3.20
N ALA A 66 -4.19 9.92 2.95
CA ALA A 66 -2.91 9.76 3.63
C ALA A 66 -1.93 10.91 3.32
N SER A 67 -1.89 11.34 2.05
CA SER A 67 -1.07 12.47 1.61
C SER A 67 -1.67 13.84 1.94
N GLY A 68 -2.99 13.90 2.15
CA GLY A 68 -3.74 15.10 2.48
C GLY A 68 -3.44 15.64 3.89
N PRO A 69 -4.38 15.67 4.84
CA PRO A 69 -4.18 16.37 6.13
C PRO A 69 -3.00 15.84 6.94
N MET A 70 -2.74 14.54 6.87
CA MET A 70 -1.68 13.89 7.67
C MET A 70 -0.28 14.11 7.08
N GLY A 71 -0.13 13.95 5.76
CA GLY A 71 1.14 14.18 5.07
C GLY A 71 1.54 15.65 5.05
N SER A 72 0.60 16.55 4.75
CA SER A 72 0.87 17.98 4.58
C SER A 72 1.12 18.77 5.88
N THR A 73 0.65 18.29 7.04
CA THR A 73 0.80 19.03 8.32
C THR A 73 2.09 18.64 9.05
N PHE A 74 2.11 17.46 9.63
CA PHE A 74 3.21 17.00 10.47
C PHE A 74 4.41 16.52 9.64
N VAL A 75 4.17 15.61 8.69
CA VAL A 75 5.28 14.94 7.97
C VAL A 75 6.06 15.95 7.13
N LEU A 76 5.35 16.84 6.44
CA LEU A 76 5.98 17.90 5.64
C LEU A 76 6.83 18.82 6.52
N SER A 77 6.29 19.32 7.64
CA SER A 77 7.03 20.19 8.57
C SER A 77 8.25 19.48 9.19
N PHE A 78 8.08 18.22 9.60
CA PHE A 78 9.15 17.38 10.14
C PHE A 78 10.27 17.17 9.11
N THR A 79 9.89 16.86 7.87
CA THR A 79 10.84 16.60 6.79
C THR A 79 11.60 17.87 6.38
N LEU A 80 10.92 19.02 6.33
CA LEU A 80 11.58 20.30 6.10
C LEU A 80 12.68 20.54 7.14
N GLY A 81 12.36 20.40 8.43
CA GLY A 81 13.33 20.57 9.51
C GLY A 81 14.50 19.59 9.41
N ALA A 82 14.23 18.33 9.10
CA ALA A 82 15.27 17.32 8.89
C ALA A 82 16.18 17.70 7.71
N SER A 83 15.61 18.04 6.55
CA SER A 83 16.38 18.41 5.36
C SER A 83 17.24 19.67 5.58
N PHE A 84 16.72 20.67 6.29
CA PHE A 84 17.51 21.85 6.69
C PHE A 84 18.73 21.48 7.56
N ALA A 85 18.60 20.51 8.47
CA ALA A 85 19.70 20.08 9.32
C ALA A 85 20.77 19.28 8.57
N PHE A 86 20.39 18.53 7.53
CA PHE A 86 21.28 17.67 6.75
C PHE A 86 21.75 18.28 5.42
N GLY A 87 21.33 19.50 5.09
CA GLY A 87 21.77 20.23 3.89
C GLY A 87 21.18 19.72 2.57
N GLY A 88 20.00 19.08 2.62
CA GLY A 88 19.25 18.66 1.42
C GLY A 88 18.51 19.81 0.74
N ASP A 89 17.71 19.50 -0.27
CA ASP A 89 16.72 20.43 -0.83
C ASP A 89 15.42 20.26 -0.04
N PRO A 90 15.07 21.20 0.88
CA PRO A 90 13.97 21.00 1.80
C PRO A 90 12.62 20.86 1.10
N VAL A 91 12.43 21.57 -0.01
CA VAL A 91 11.17 21.54 -0.76
C VAL A 91 11.05 20.18 -1.45
N MET A 92 12.08 19.74 -2.17
CA MET A 92 12.05 18.47 -2.89
C MET A 92 12.02 17.27 -1.94
N ASP A 93 12.66 17.35 -0.78
CA ASP A 93 12.61 16.31 0.23
C ASP A 93 11.21 16.23 0.85
N ALA A 94 10.67 17.34 1.32
CA ALA A 94 9.37 17.36 2.00
C ALA A 94 8.22 16.91 1.10
N PHE A 95 8.12 17.44 -0.12
CA PHE A 95 7.11 16.98 -1.08
C PHE A 95 7.40 15.56 -1.58
N GLY A 96 8.67 15.15 -1.66
CA GLY A 96 9.05 13.78 -1.98
C GLY A 96 8.50 12.77 -0.99
N VAL A 97 8.58 13.05 0.31
CA VAL A 97 8.02 12.17 1.36
C VAL A 97 6.50 12.12 1.30
N VAL A 98 5.84 13.24 1.02
CA VAL A 98 4.38 13.26 0.80
C VAL A 98 4.00 12.35 -0.38
N GLY A 99 4.74 12.41 -1.48
CA GLY A 99 4.53 11.52 -2.64
C GLY A 99 4.73 10.04 -2.28
N MET A 100 5.75 9.72 -1.50
CA MET A 100 6.01 8.36 -1.01
C MET A 100 4.86 7.84 -0.14
N ILE A 101 4.31 8.68 0.74
CA ILE A 101 3.13 8.34 1.54
C ILE A 101 1.90 8.14 0.66
N ALA A 102 1.66 9.01 -0.32
CA ALA A 102 0.52 8.91 -1.24
C ALA A 102 0.53 7.58 -2.03
N MET A 103 1.71 7.18 -2.48
CA MET A 103 1.93 5.96 -3.27
C MET A 103 1.77 4.69 -2.43
N THR A 104 2.04 4.75 -1.13
CA THR A 104 2.09 3.55 -0.29
C THR A 104 0.76 2.81 -0.20
N PRO A 105 -0.39 3.45 0.11
CA PRO A 105 -1.70 2.79 0.09
C PRO A 105 -2.03 2.11 -1.24
N LEU A 106 -1.59 2.69 -2.36
CA LEU A 106 -1.78 2.08 -3.68
C LEU A 106 -1.15 0.69 -3.71
N ILE A 107 0.09 0.55 -3.29
CA ILE A 107 0.80 -0.73 -3.36
C ILE A 107 0.27 -1.68 -2.28
N THR A 108 0.20 -1.25 -1.02
CA THR A 108 -0.08 -2.15 0.10
C THR A 108 -1.52 -2.69 0.09
N ILE A 109 -2.52 -1.86 -0.22
CA ILE A 109 -3.92 -2.31 -0.24
C ILE A 109 -4.19 -3.20 -1.45
N GLN A 110 -3.60 -2.89 -2.62
CA GLN A 110 -3.77 -3.73 -3.80
C GLN A 110 -3.13 -5.12 -3.61
N ILE A 111 -1.94 -5.19 -3.01
CA ILE A 111 -1.32 -6.48 -2.64
C ILE A 111 -2.23 -7.25 -1.69
N LEU A 112 -2.75 -6.59 -0.65
CA LEU A 112 -3.70 -7.22 0.28
C LEU A 112 -4.94 -7.75 -0.45
N GLY A 113 -5.50 -6.97 -1.38
CA GLY A 113 -6.64 -7.36 -2.19
C GLY A 113 -6.41 -8.59 -3.05
N ILE A 114 -5.25 -8.69 -3.68
CA ILE A 114 -4.85 -9.88 -4.47
C ILE A 114 -4.71 -11.10 -3.57
N LEU A 115 -4.09 -10.97 -2.39
CA LEU A 115 -3.97 -12.07 -1.43
C LEU A 115 -5.32 -12.54 -0.90
N PHE A 116 -6.25 -11.61 -0.64
CA PHE A 116 -7.61 -11.93 -0.24
C PHE A 116 -8.36 -12.70 -1.32
N LYS A 117 -8.33 -12.20 -2.56
CA LYS A 117 -8.95 -12.87 -3.72
C LYS A 117 -8.46 -14.30 -3.87
N ARG A 118 -7.14 -14.52 -3.80
CA ARG A 118 -6.56 -15.87 -3.88
C ARG A 118 -7.05 -16.79 -2.77
N LYS A 119 -7.10 -16.29 -1.54
CA LYS A 119 -7.57 -17.06 -0.38
C LYS A 119 -9.05 -17.45 -0.51
N GLU A 120 -9.89 -16.56 -1.03
CA GLU A 120 -11.31 -16.84 -1.29
C GLU A 120 -11.49 -17.89 -2.40
N GLU A 121 -10.72 -17.80 -3.48
CA GLU A 121 -10.75 -18.78 -4.57
C GLU A 121 -10.27 -20.17 -4.13
N GLU A 122 -9.27 -20.25 -3.25
CA GLU A 122 -8.80 -21.52 -2.68
C GLU A 122 -9.84 -22.15 -1.75
N ALA A 123 -10.48 -21.34 -0.89
CA ALA A 123 -11.53 -21.82 0.00
C ALA A 123 -12.74 -22.35 -0.78
N ALA A 124 -13.17 -21.65 -1.83
CA ALA A 124 -14.26 -22.08 -2.69
C ALA A 124 -13.94 -23.40 -3.41
N ARG A 125 -12.70 -23.58 -3.88
CA ARG A 125 -12.25 -24.84 -4.51
C ARG A 125 -12.24 -26.01 -3.53
N ARG A 126 -11.81 -25.80 -2.29
CA ARG A 126 -11.82 -26.85 -1.25
C ARG A 126 -13.25 -27.30 -0.92
N LEU A 127 -14.16 -26.35 -0.73
CA LEU A 127 -15.57 -26.65 -0.47
C LEU A 127 -16.22 -27.42 -1.63
N ALA A 128 -15.92 -27.04 -2.88
CA ALA A 128 -16.43 -27.75 -4.05
C ALA A 128 -15.90 -29.19 -4.15
N ALA A 129 -14.64 -29.42 -3.76
CA ALA A 129 -14.05 -30.75 -3.72
C ALA A 129 -14.66 -31.62 -2.60
N GLU A 130 -14.93 -31.05 -1.43
CA GLU A 130 -15.62 -31.73 -0.33
C GLU A 130 -17.04 -32.14 -0.72
N LEU A 131 -17.85 -31.22 -1.25
CA LEU A 131 -19.20 -31.54 -1.73
C LEU A 131 -19.20 -32.57 -2.86
N SER A 132 -18.25 -32.49 -3.80
CA SER A 132 -18.16 -33.47 -4.88
C SER A 132 -17.76 -34.85 -4.37
N GLY A 133 -16.96 -34.93 -3.31
CA GLY A 133 -16.59 -36.19 -2.64
C GLY A 133 -17.75 -36.80 -1.87
N GLU A 134 -18.51 -35.99 -1.12
CA GLU A 134 -19.72 -36.43 -0.42
C GLU A 134 -20.79 -36.96 -1.40
N VAL A 135 -21.05 -36.25 -2.50
CA VAL A 135 -22.02 -36.66 -3.52
C VAL A 135 -21.61 -37.96 -4.24
N LEU A 136 -20.31 -38.23 -4.38
CA LEU A 136 -19.85 -39.51 -4.94
C LEU A 136 -20.08 -40.66 -3.96
N ASN A 137 -19.85 -40.43 -2.67
CA ASN A 137 -19.96 -41.43 -1.62
C ASN A 137 -21.42 -41.78 -1.26
N GLU A 138 -22.38 -40.85 -1.44
CA GLU A 138 -23.82 -41.14 -1.27
C GLU A 138 -24.44 -41.94 -2.43
N ARG A 139 -23.72 -42.13 -3.54
CA ARG A 139 -24.20 -42.86 -4.72
C ARG A 139 -23.72 -44.31 -4.81
N GLU A 140 -22.84 -44.74 -3.89
CA GLU A 140 -22.37 -46.12 -3.72
C GLU A 140 -23.13 -46.83 -2.58
#